data_AF-A0A2P7RCS5-F1
#
_entry.id   AF-A0A2P7RCS5-F1
#
_cell.length_a   1.000
_cell.length_b   1.000
_cell.length_c   1.000
_cell.angle_alpha   90.00
_cell.angle_beta   90.00
_cell.angle_gamma   90.00
#
_symmetry.space_group_name_H-M   'P 1'
#
loop_
_entity.id
_entity.type
_entity.pdbx_description
1 polymer ?
#
loop_
_entity_poly.entity_id
_entity_poly.type
_entity_poly.pdbx_seq_one_letter_code
_entity_poly.pdbx_strand_id
1 'polypeptide(L)'
;MKPIEIAEKIMQESPDVLGTVPANRAARIIRAAFEQLVIELQNTDEGKVTVPKLGNFIVRRVDTEKNGEKVQVKRIIFRPVALKTEE
;
A
#
# COMPACT_ATOMS: atom_id res chain seq x y z
N MET A 1 6.67 9.10 -3.37
CA MET A 1 6.34 9.80 -2.13
C MET A 1 6.98 9.08 -0.97
N LYS A 2 7.72 9.78 -0.11
CA LYS A 2 8.39 9.26 1.07
C LYS A 2 7.46 9.31 2.29
N PRO A 3 7.63 8.45 3.30
CA PRO A 3 6.81 8.48 4.52
C PRO A 3 6.78 9.84 5.23
N ILE A 4 7.89 10.61 5.18
CA ILE A 4 7.94 11.96 5.76
C ILE A 4 7.06 12.95 5.01
N GLU A 5 7.03 12.88 3.67
CA GLU A 5 6.17 13.73 2.83
C GLU A 5 4.69 13.44 3.07
N ILE A 6 4.34 12.17 3.34
CA ILE A 6 2.97 11.77 3.74
C ILE A 6 2.62 12.35 5.11
N ALA A 7 3.53 12.22 6.08
CA ALA A 7 3.31 12.76 7.42
C ALA A 7 3.11 14.29 7.40
N GLU A 8 3.94 15.01 6.64
CA GLU A 8 3.83 16.46 6.48
C GLU A 8 2.49 16.86 5.83
N LYS A 9 2.06 16.15 4.78
CA LYS A 9 0.75 16.37 4.15
C LYS A 9 -0.40 16.14 5.13
N ILE A 10 -0.35 15.08 5.94
CA ILE A 10 -1.37 14.82 6.96
C ILE A 10 -1.39 15.94 8.00
N MET A 11 -0.23 16.43 8.46
CA MET A 11 -0.19 17.56 9.40
C MET A 11 -0.78 18.85 8.80
N GLN A 12 -0.66 19.06 7.49
CA GLN A 12 -1.22 20.23 6.80
C GLN A 12 -2.72 20.11 6.55
N GLU A 13 -3.19 18.94 6.13
CA GLU A 13 -4.58 18.72 5.69
C GLU A 13 -5.49 18.25 6.84
N SER A 14 -4.96 17.58 7.85
CA SER A 14 -5.71 17.00 8.97
C SER A 14 -4.84 16.95 10.25
N PRO A 15 -4.50 18.11 10.83
CA PRO A 15 -3.58 18.20 11.97
C PRO A 15 -4.06 17.44 13.21
N ASP A 16 -5.37 17.27 13.36
CA ASP A 16 -6.04 16.54 14.43
C ASP A 16 -5.73 15.03 14.41
N VAL A 17 -5.47 14.44 13.24
CA VAL A 17 -5.18 13.00 13.08
C VAL A 17 -3.85 12.62 13.76
N LEU A 18 -2.85 13.50 13.71
CA LEU A 18 -1.54 13.26 14.31
C LEU A 18 -1.43 13.87 15.72
N GLY A 19 -2.29 14.83 16.08
CA GLY A 19 -2.27 15.48 17.37
C GLY A 19 -0.89 16.05 17.70
N THR A 20 -0.29 15.58 18.81
CA THR A 20 1.05 16.02 19.24
C THR A 20 2.19 15.14 18.68
N VAL A 21 1.91 14.20 17.77
CA VAL A 21 2.93 13.31 17.21
C VAL A 21 3.82 14.08 16.23
N PRO A 22 5.15 14.16 16.45
CA PRO A 22 6.06 14.82 15.52
C PRO A 22 6.09 14.11 14.17
N ALA A 23 6.25 14.87 13.08
CA ALA A 23 6.32 14.36 11.70
C ALA A 23 7.29 13.16 11.55
N ASN A 24 8.47 13.23 12.18
CA ASN A 24 9.46 12.15 12.15
C ASN A 24 8.95 10.83 12.75
N ARG A 25 8.15 10.91 13.84
CA ARG A 25 7.56 9.73 14.46
C ARG A 25 6.41 9.20 13.61
N ALA A 26 5.58 10.08 13.05
CA ALA A 26 4.54 9.70 12.09
C ALA A 26 5.13 9.00 10.85
N ALA A 27 6.23 9.52 10.31
CA ALA A 27 6.94 8.91 9.18
C ALA A 27 7.45 7.49 9.47
N ARG A 28 7.95 7.25 10.70
CA ARG A 28 8.36 5.91 11.14
C ARG A 28 7.18 4.94 11.24
N ILE A 29 6.03 5.41 11.72
CA ILE A 29 4.79 4.61 11.78
C ILE A 29 4.31 4.26 10.36
N ILE A 30 4.27 5.24 9.46
CA ILE A 30 3.88 5.04 8.06
C ILE A 30 4.82 4.03 7.37
N ARG A 31 6.13 4.15 7.60
CA ARG A 31 7.10 3.17 7.10
C ARG A 31 6.79 1.75 7.61
N ALA A 32 6.60 1.59 8.91
CA ALA A 32 6.29 0.28 9.50
C ALA A 32 4.98 -0.31 8.94
N ALA A 33 3.97 0.53 8.71
CA ALA A 33 2.71 0.10 8.09
C ALA A 33 2.91 -0.40 6.66
N PHE A 34 3.75 0.28 5.87
CA PHE A 34 4.09 -0.18 4.52
C PHE A 34 4.92 -1.46 4.52
N GLU A 35 5.86 -1.62 5.45
CA GLU A 35 6.62 -2.85 5.61
C GLU A 35 5.71 -4.04 5.91
N GLN A 36 4.75 -3.88 6.83
CA GLN A 36 3.77 -4.93 7.11
C GLN A 36 2.88 -5.26 5.92
N LEU A 37 2.45 -4.24 5.16
CA LEU A 37 1.68 -4.46 3.93
C LEU A 37 2.50 -5.25 2.89
N VAL A 38 3.79 -4.96 2.75
CA VAL A 38 4.67 -5.71 1.84
C VAL A 38 4.80 -7.16 2.28
N ILE A 39 4.99 -7.42 3.57
CA ILE A 39 5.07 -8.78 4.13
C ILE A 39 3.78 -9.56 3.82
N GLU A 40 2.62 -8.95 4.07
CA GLU A 40 1.32 -9.56 3.78
C GLU A 40 1.16 -9.90 2.29
N LEU A 41 1.53 -8.96 1.42
CA LEU A 41 1.48 -9.15 -0.03
C LEU A 41 2.46 -10.21 -0.52
N GLN A 42 3.60 -10.38 0.13
CA GLN A 42 4.59 -11.42 -0.20
C GLN A 42 4.13 -12.80 0.25
N ASN A 43 3.43 -12.90 1.38
CA ASN A 43 2.93 -14.17 1.92
C ASN A 43 1.59 -14.61 1.33
N THR A 44 0.83 -13.70 0.71
CA THR A 44 -0.42 -14.04 0.03
C THR A 44 -0.13 -14.79 -1.28
N ASP A 45 -0.46 -16.06 -1.41
CA ASP A 45 -0.20 -16.82 -2.65
C ASP A 45 -1.08 -16.37 -3.81
N GLU A 46 -2.40 -16.44 -3.63
CA GLU A 46 -3.41 -15.91 -4.54
C GLU A 46 -4.58 -15.33 -3.75
N GLY A 47 -5.21 -14.29 -4.28
CA GLY A 47 -6.39 -13.70 -3.67
C GLY A 47 -6.36 -12.18 -3.66
N LYS A 48 -6.91 -11.60 -2.59
CA LYS A 48 -7.11 -10.16 -2.48
C LYS A 48 -6.77 -9.69 -1.07
N VAL A 49 -5.87 -8.72 -0.97
CA VAL A 49 -5.61 -7.96 0.26
C VAL A 49 -6.30 -6.61 0.14
N THR A 50 -7.21 -6.29 1.05
CA THR A 50 -7.97 -5.03 1.04
C THR A 50 -7.44 -4.11 2.14
N VAL A 51 -7.06 -2.89 1.76
CA VAL A 51 -6.69 -1.82 2.70
C VAL A 51 -7.78 -0.75 2.64
N PRO A 52 -8.61 -0.60 3.69
CA PRO A 52 -9.67 0.40 3.72
C PRO A 52 -9.16 1.80 3.39
N LYS A 53 -9.97 2.58 2.66
CA LYS A 53 -9.66 3.94 2.17
C LYS A 53 -8.46 4.06 1.20
N LEU A 54 -7.64 3.01 1.05
CA LEU A 54 -6.55 2.97 0.07
C LEU A 54 -6.97 2.22 -1.20
N GLY A 55 -7.42 0.96 -1.07
CA GLY A 55 -7.81 0.14 -2.21
C GLY A 55 -7.62 -1.36 -2.00
N ASN A 56 -7.50 -2.08 -3.10
CA ASN A 56 -7.38 -3.53 -3.14
C ASN A 56 -6.12 -3.94 -3.90
N PHE A 57 -5.38 -4.90 -3.36
CA PHE A 57 -4.29 -5.58 -4.04
C PHE A 57 -4.76 -6.97 -4.44
N ILE A 58 -4.75 -7.26 -5.73
CA ILE A 58 -5.14 -8.56 -6.28
C ILE A 58 -3.85 -9.31 -6.60
N VAL A 59 -3.66 -10.45 -5.94
CA VAL A 59 -2.47 -11.30 -6.09
C VAL A 59 -2.84 -12.51 -6.93
N ARG A 60 -2.08 -12.78 -8.00
CA ARG A 60 -2.29 -13.90 -8.92
C ARG A 60 -0.96 -14.52 -9.31
N ARG A 61 -0.92 -15.83 -9.54
CA ARG A 61 0.18 -16.44 -10.29
C ARG A 61 -0.16 -16.40 -11.77
N VAL A 62 0.80 -16.00 -12.59
CA VAL A 62 0.63 -15.97 -14.05
C VAL A 62 1.79 -16.72 -14.69
N ASP A 63 1.46 -17.59 -15.64
CA ASP A 63 2.46 -18.20 -16.50
C ASP A 63 2.96 -17.12 -17.48
N THR A 64 4.27 -16.89 -17.50
CA THR A 64 4.93 -16.03 -18.47
C THR A 64 6.05 -16.81 -19.13
N GLU A 65 6.31 -16.53 -20.39
CA GLU A 65 7.48 -17.08 -21.07
C GLU A 65 8.67 -16.14 -20.86
N LYS A 66 9.79 -16.69 -20.37
CA LYS A 66 11.04 -15.95 -20.21
C LYS A 66 12.16 -16.81 -20.77
N ASN A 67 12.82 -16.34 -21.82
CA ASN A 67 13.90 -17.05 -22.52
C ASN A 67 13.50 -18.43 -23.08
N GLY A 68 12.25 -18.59 -23.56
CA GLY A 68 11.76 -19.86 -24.11
C GLY A 68 11.26 -20.86 -23.06
N GLU A 69 11.35 -20.54 -21.76
CA GLU A 69 10.81 -21.36 -20.68
C GLU A 69 9.54 -20.73 -20.08
N LYS A 70 8.53 -21.57 -19.81
CA LYS A 70 7.35 -21.16 -19.04
C LYS A 70 7.72 -21.05 -17.56
N VAL A 71 7.65 -19.85 -17.01
CA VAL A 71 7.89 -19.56 -15.59
C VAL A 71 6.62 -18.99 -14.95
N GLN A 72 6.30 -19.43 -13.73
CA GLN A 72 5.24 -18.83 -12.94
C GLN A 72 5.78 -17.63 -12.18
N VAL A 73 5.16 -16.47 -12.41
CA VAL A 73 5.49 -15.23 -11.68
C VAL A 73 4.31 -14.74 -10.87
N LYS A 74 4.60 -14.17 -9.71
CA LYS A 74 3.60 -13.52 -8.86
C LYS A 74 3.30 -12.13 -9.40
N ARG A 75 2.04 -11.88 -9.75
CA ARG A 75 1.56 -10.58 -10.21
C ARG A 75 0.65 -9.97 -9.15
N ILE A 76 1.00 -8.75 -8.71
CA ILE A 76 0.20 -7.96 -7.77
C ILE A 76 -0.38 -6.77 -8.53
N ILE A 77 -1.70 -6.64 -8.53
CA ILE A 77 -2.42 -5.55 -9.18
C ILE A 77 -3.07 -4.68 -8.11
N PHE A 78 -2.65 -3.43 -8.01
CA PHE A 78 -3.31 -2.45 -7.13
C PHE A 78 -4.50 -1.79 -7.84
N ARG A 79 -5.64 -1.75 -7.16
CA ARG A 79 -6.85 -1.02 -7.56
C ARG A 79 -7.21 -0.02 -6.46
N PRO A 80 -7.03 1.29 -6.67
CA PRO A 80 -7.38 2.28 -5.66
C PRO A 80 -8.89 2.27 -5.40
N VAL A 81 -9.28 2.65 -4.18
CA VAL A 81 -10.70 2.92 -3.91
C VAL A 81 -11.14 4.16 -4.71
N ALA A 82 -12.34 4.13 -5.28
CA ALA A 82 -12.94 5.35 -5.81
C ALA A 82 -13.25 6.27 -4.63
N LEU A 83 -12.62 7.45 -4.59
CA LEU A 83 -13.06 8.50 -3.68
C LEU A 83 -14.41 8.98 -4.19
N LYS A 84 -15.49 8.67 -3.47
CA LYS A 84 -16.73 9.42 -3.63
C LYS A 84 -16.42 10.82 -3.10
N THR A 85 -16.28 11.79 -3.99
CA THR A 85 -16.50 13.19 -3.64
C THR A 85 -17.92 13.29 -3.13
N GLU A 86 -18.09 13.52 -1.83
CA GLU A 86 -19.37 13.97 -1.30
C GLU A 86 -19.63 15.36 -1.92
N GLU A 87 -20.73 15.47 -2.67
CA GLU A 87 -21.27 16.74 -3.17
C GLU A 87 -21.97 17.51 -2.04
#